data_AF-A0A354ECK0-F1
#
_entry.id   AF-A0A354ECK0-F1
#
_cell.length_a   1.000
_cell.length_b   1.000
_cell.length_c   1.000
_cell.angle_alpha   90.00
_cell.angle_beta   90.00
_cell.angle_gamma   90.00
#
_symmetry.space_group_name_H-M   'P 1'
#
loop_
_entity.id
_entity.type
_entity.pdbx_description
1 polymer ?
#
loop_
_entity_poly.entity_id
_entity_poly.type
_entity_poly.pdbx_seq_one_letter_code
_entity_poly.pdbx_strand_id
1 'polypeptide(L)' 'MAKYKKTTSNQGKLLPVYLSKQLLPGTFEFTLNHLIDNELDLAVFLGLVEGFPGHRIGG' A
#
# COMPACT_ATOMS: atom_id res chain seq x y z
N MET A 1 10.30 -27.51 -13.08
CA MET A 1 10.67 -26.34 -12.24
C MET A 1 10.45 -25.06 -13.03
N ALA A 2 9.84 -24.04 -12.43
CA ALA A 2 9.55 -22.78 -13.12
C ALA A 2 10.85 -22.07 -13.56
N LYS A 3 10.92 -21.68 -14.84
CA LYS A 3 12.05 -20.93 -15.41
C LYS A 3 11.84 -19.43 -15.12
N TYR A 4 12.48 -18.91 -14.06
CA TYR A 4 12.43 -17.48 -13.77
C TYR A 4 13.41 -16.73 -14.68
N LYS A 5 12.92 -15.66 -15.31
CA LYS A 5 13.75 -14.76 -16.11
C LYS A 5 14.68 -13.99 -15.17
N LYS A 6 15.96 -13.84 -15.57
CA LYS A 6 16.95 -13.06 -14.81
C LYS A 6 16.39 -11.66 -14.56
N THR A 7 16.16 -11.31 -13.30
CA THR A 7 15.60 -10.01 -12.91
C THR A 7 16.62 -8.93 -13.26
N THR A 8 16.18 -7.89 -13.97
CA THR A 8 16.99 -6.72 -14.28
C THR A 8 16.49 -5.60 -13.38
N SER A 9 17.40 -4.95 -12.64
CA SER A 9 17.09 -3.83 -11.73
C SER A 9 16.42 -2.63 -12.41
N ASN A 10 16.50 -2.53 -13.74
CA ASN A 10 15.85 -1.49 -14.55
C ASN A 10 14.35 -1.76 -14.84
N GLN A 11 13.69 -2.64 -14.09
CA GLN A 11 12.26 -2.91 -14.27
C GLN A 11 11.41 -1.76 -13.72
N GLY A 12 11.39 -0.63 -14.42
CA GLY A 12 10.62 0.57 -14.10
C GLY A 12 9.22 0.62 -14.71
N LYS A 13 8.71 -0.51 -15.24
CA LYS A 13 7.38 -0.57 -15.85
C LYS A 13 6.40 -1.19 -14.85
N LEU A 14 5.71 -0.34 -14.10
CA LEU A 14 4.58 -0.72 -13.26
C LEU A 14 3.28 -0.45 -14.02
N LEU A 15 2.32 -1.36 -13.91
CA LEU A 15 0.97 -1.13 -14.40
C LEU A 15 0.14 -0.51 -13.27
N PRO A 16 -0.59 0.59 -13.53
CA PRO A 16 -1.52 1.11 -12.56
C PRO A 16 -2.67 0.11 -12.40
N VAL A 17 -3.04 -0.17 -11.15
CA VAL A 17 -4.13 -1.07 -10.81
C VAL A 17 -4.99 -0.45 -9.71
N TYR A 18 -6.28 -0.79 -9.73
CA TYR A 18 -7.20 -0.42 -8.68
C TYR A 18 -7.18 -1.51 -7.61
N LEU A 19 -6.41 -1.28 -6.53
CA LEU A 19 -6.23 -2.27 -5.47
C LEU A 19 -7.56 -2.80 -4.92
N SER A 20 -8.55 -1.92 -4.71
CA SER A 20 -9.88 -2.31 -4.22
C SER A 20 -10.61 -3.31 -5.11
N LYS A 21 -10.31 -3.34 -6.42
CA LYS A 21 -10.86 -4.34 -7.35
C LYS A 21 -10.11 -5.67 -7.34
N GLN A 22 -8.94 -5.73 -6.71
CA GLN A 22 -8.07 -6.90 -6.63
C GLN A 22 -8.14 -7.61 -5.28
N LEU A 23 -8.64 -6.93 -4.24
CA LEU A 23 -8.85 -7.53 -2.93
C LEU A 23 -10.11 -8.41 -2.97
N LEU A 24 -9.91 -9.73 -2.95
CA LEU A 24 -11.00 -10.70 -2.98
C LEU A 24 -11.24 -11.29 -1.58
N PRO A 25 -12.49 -11.36 -1.09
CA PRO A 25 -12.78 -11.95 0.21
C PRO A 25 -12.25 -13.38 0.34
N GLY A 26 -11.74 -13.71 1.52
CA GLY A 26 -11.15 -15.02 1.79
C GLY A 26 -9.70 -15.18 1.33
N THR A 27 -9.10 -14.18 0.67
CA THR A 27 -7.65 -14.17 0.43
C THR A 27 -6.88 -13.56 1.59
N PHE A 28 -5.58 -13.87 1.62
CA PHE A 28 -4.68 -13.29 2.60
C PHE A 28 -4.58 -11.76 2.44
N GLU A 29 -4.49 -11.26 1.21
CA GLU A 29 -4.35 -9.84 0.90
C GLU A 29 -5.56 -9.03 1.37
N PHE A 30 -6.78 -9.56 1.15
CA PHE A 30 -7.99 -8.94 1.66
C PHE A 30 -7.99 -8.86 3.19
N THR A 31 -7.59 -9.96 3.86
CA THR A 31 -7.53 -10.02 5.31
C THR A 31 -6.49 -9.04 5.87
N LEU A 32 -5.30 -9.00 5.27
CA LEU A 32 -4.24 -8.07 5.64
C LEU A 32 -4.69 -6.61 5.47
N ASN A 33 -5.33 -6.28 4.35
CA ASN A 33 -5.86 -4.93 4.12
C ASN A 33 -6.90 -4.55 5.19
N HIS A 34 -7.84 -5.46 5.50
CA HIS A 34 -8.83 -5.22 6.54
C HIS A 34 -8.19 -4.98 7.91
N LEU A 35 -7.20 -5.79 8.30
CA LEU A 35 -6.52 -5.64 9.59
C LEU A 35 -5.85 -4.26 9.70
N ILE A 36 -5.15 -3.83 8.66
CA ILE A 36 -4.47 -2.53 8.63
C ILE A 36 -5.47 -1.38 8.72
N ASP A 37 -6.56 -1.44 7.95
CA ASP A 37 -7.51 -0.33 7.86
C ASP A 37 -8.45 -0.20 9.07
N ASN A 38 -8.73 -1.31 9.77
CA ASN A 38 -9.81 -1.35 10.77
C ASN A 38 -9.35 -1.77 12.17
N GLU A 39 -8.28 -2.55 12.29
CA GLU A 39 -7.92 -3.20 13.56
C GLU A 39 -6.61 -2.66 14.16
N LEU A 40 -5.75 -2.06 13.33
CA LEU A 40 -4.46 -1.52 13.78
C LEU A 40 -4.54 -0.01 14.01
N ASP A 41 -4.08 0.43 15.19
CA ASP A 41 -3.85 1.85 15.45
C ASP A 41 -2.55 2.31 14.78
N LEU A 42 -2.69 3.03 13.68
CA LEU A 42 -1.56 3.59 12.92
C LEU A 42 -1.21 5.02 13.35
N ALA A 43 -1.88 5.59 14.36
CA ALA A 43 -1.62 6.95 14.82
C ALA A 43 -0.18 7.13 15.34
N VAL A 44 0.46 6.05 15.81
CA VAL A 44 1.87 6.03 16.21
C VAL A 44 2.83 6.48 15.09
N PHE A 45 2.44 6.32 13.83
CA PHE A 45 3.23 6.75 12.67
C PHE A 45 2.95 8.20 12.23
N LEU A 46 1.90 8.85 12.76
CA LEU A 46 1.48 10.19 12.33
C LEU A 46 2.53 11.27 12.67
N GLY A 47 3.26 11.11 13.79
CA GLY A 47 4.35 12.00 14.19
C GLY A 47 5.55 12.01 13.23
N LEU A 48 5.60 11.07 12.28
CA LEU A 48 6.61 11.04 11.22
C LEU A 48 6.25 11.92 10.01
N VAL A 49 5.00 12.41 9.94
CA VAL A 49 4.47 13.22 8.83
C VAL A 49 4.62 14.73 9.08
N GLU A 50 5.07 15.15 10.27
CA GLU A 50 5.34 16.56 10.66
C GLU A 50 6.37 17.30 9.78
N GLY A 51 6.88 16.68 8.71
CA GLY A 51 7.73 17.29 7.69
C GLY A 51 7.07 17.57 6.34
N PHE A 52 5.76 17.34 6.15
CA PHE A 52 5.08 17.61 4.86
C PHE A 52 4.38 18.99 4.84
N PRO A 53 4.96 20.01 4.15
CA PRO A 53 4.35 21.33 4.05
C PRO A 53 3.23 21.27 3.00
N GLY A 54 2.01 20.94 3.39
CA GLY A 54 0.98 20.67 2.39
C GLY A 54 -0.47 20.66 2.83
N HIS A 55 -0.85 21.20 3.99
CA HIS A 55 -2.28 21.50 4.23
C HIS A 55 -2.46 22.60 5.27
N ARG A 56 -2.55 23.85 4.80
CA ARG A 56 -3.33 24.87 5.48
C ARG A 56 -4.74 24.85 4.89
N ILE A 57 -5.67 24.26 5.62
CA ILE A 57 -7.10 24.60 5.55
C ILE A 57 -7.30 25.34 6.89
N GLY A 58 -7.43 26.66 6.97
CA GLY A 58 -8.44 27.48 6.34
C GLY A 58 -9.57 27.65 7.35
N GLY A 59 -9.53 28.73 8.14
CA GLY A 59 -10.55 29.11 9.13
C GLY A 59 -9.99 29.34 10.53
#